data_AF-A0A950QVR8-F1
#
_entry.id   AF-A0A950QVR8-F1
#
_cell.length_a   1.000
_cell.length_b   1.000
_cell.length_c   1.000
_cell.angle_alpha   90.00
_cell.angle_beta   90.00
_cell.angle_gamma   90.00
#
_symmetry.space_group_name_H-M   'P 1'
#
loop_
_entity.id
_entity.type
_entity.pdbx_description
1 polymer ?
#
loop_
_entity_poly.entity_id
_entity_poly.type
_entity_poly.pdbx_seq_one_letter_code
_entity_poly.pdbx_strand_id
1 'polypeptide(L)'
;MATLYVENVPEDLYDALKDRAKEHRRSVAAEVITLLSETVPTEDQLRRRKQLLALARKLRSEQPAPKASARTVVHMLREDRER
;
A
#
# COMPACT_ATOMS: atom_id res chain seq x y z
N MET A 1 10.33 -5.90 -27.06
CA MET A 1 10.44 -4.97 -25.90
C MET A 1 9.91 -3.62 -26.35
N ALA A 2 9.08 -2.97 -25.55
CA ALA A 2 8.65 -1.61 -25.83
C ALA A 2 9.77 -0.64 -25.43
N THR A 3 10.04 0.36 -26.28
CA THR A 3 11.00 1.43 -26.00
C THR A 3 10.22 2.72 -25.78
N LEU A 4 10.43 3.36 -24.63
CA LEU A 4 9.82 4.65 -24.30
C LEU A 4 10.84 5.76 -24.55
N TYR A 5 10.49 6.72 -25.39
CA TYR A 5 11.23 7.97 -25.55
C TYR A 5 10.50 9.06 -24.76
N VAL A 6 11.26 9.79 -23.94
CA VAL A 6 10.74 10.93 -23.17
C VAL A 6 11.49 12.16 -23.65
N GLU A 7 10.77 13.08 -24.26
CA GLU A 7 11.31 14.34 -24.77
C GLU A 7 10.97 15.50 -23.83
N ASN A 8 11.74 16.58 -23.90
CA ASN A 8 11.53 17.80 -23.13
C ASN A 8 11.55 17.60 -21.61
N VAL A 9 12.51 16.81 -21.13
CA VAL A 9 12.75 16.66 -19.69
C VAL A 9 13.41 17.94 -19.15
N PRO A 10 12.84 18.59 -18.14
CA PRO A 10 13.48 19.73 -17.47
C PRO A 10 14.88 19.36 -16.95
N GLU A 11 15.85 20.27 -17.07
CA GLU A 11 17.25 20.01 -16.69
C GLU A 11 17.38 19.62 -15.21
N ASP A 12 16.63 20.29 -14.34
CA ASP A 12 16.56 19.99 -12.91
C ASP A 12 16.07 18.57 -12.63
N LEU A 13 15.06 18.09 -13.36
CA LEU A 13 14.56 16.72 -13.25
C LEU A 13 15.61 15.72 -13.73
N TYR A 14 16.30 16.02 -14.83
CA TYR A 14 17.33 15.14 -15.37
C TYR A 14 18.51 14.99 -14.40
N ASP A 15 18.95 16.09 -13.79
CA ASP A 15 20.03 16.07 -12.80
C ASP A 15 19.63 15.29 -11.54
N ALA A 16 18.42 15.49 -11.03
CA ALA A 16 17.89 14.73 -9.91
C ALA A 16 17.82 13.21 -10.21
N LEU A 17 17.38 12.83 -11.42
CA LEU A 17 17.37 11.43 -11.86
C LEU A 17 18.79 10.85 -11.95
N LYS A 18 19.75 11.64 -12.43
CA LYS A 18 21.15 11.22 -12.58
C LYS A 18 21.81 10.98 -11.23
N ASP A 19 21.59 11.85 -10.26
CA ASP A 19 22.16 11.69 -8.93
C ASP A 19 21.54 10.52 -8.18
N ARG A 20 20.22 10.35 -8.29
CA ARG A 20 19.53 9.17 -7.75
C ARG A 20 20.03 7.86 -8.40
N ALA A 21 20.26 7.86 -9.70
CA ALA A 21 20.81 6.69 -10.40
C ALA A 21 22.23 6.33 -9.90
N LYS A 22 23.09 7.33 -9.62
CA LYS A 22 24.42 7.10 -9.01
C LYS A 22 24.29 6.49 -7.62
N GLU A 23 23.38 7.00 -6.79
CA GLU A 23 23.14 6.49 -5.43
C GLU A 23 22.74 5.01 -5.45
N HIS A 24 21.84 4.64 -6.36
CA HIS A 24 21.41 3.25 -6.55
C HIS A 24 22.39 2.39 -7.35
N ARG A 25 23.52 2.95 -7.82
CA ARG A 25 24.52 2.28 -8.68
C ARG A 25 23.91 1.66 -9.93
N ARG A 26 23.03 2.40 -10.59
CA ARG A 26 22.29 1.99 -11.80
C ARG A 26 22.48 3.02 -12.91
N SER A 27 22.18 2.62 -14.15
CA SER A 27 22.05 3.58 -15.24
C SER A 27 20.77 4.39 -15.09
N VAL A 28 20.74 5.61 -15.66
CA VAL A 28 19.55 6.47 -15.63
C VAL A 28 18.34 5.76 -16.23
N ALA A 29 18.52 5.01 -17.32
CA ALA A 29 17.44 4.23 -17.94
C ALA A 29 16.90 3.14 -16.99
N ALA A 30 17.78 2.42 -16.27
CA ALA A 30 17.36 1.41 -15.31
C ALA A 30 16.64 2.03 -14.10
N GLU A 31 17.06 3.22 -13.66
CA GLU A 31 16.40 3.95 -12.59
C GLU A 31 15.00 4.42 -13.00
N VAL A 32 14.85 4.96 -14.22
CA VAL A 32 13.55 5.36 -14.77
C VAL A 32 12.59 4.17 -14.86
N ILE A 33 13.07 3.01 -15.32
CA ILE A 33 12.24 1.79 -15.36
C ILE A 33 11.81 1.38 -13.94
N THR A 34 12.72 1.47 -12.96
CA THR A 34 12.41 1.13 -11.56
C THR A 34 11.34 2.08 -11.02
N LEU A 35 11.53 3.39 -11.19
CA LEU A 35 10.56 4.43 -10.84
C LEU A 35 9.19 4.17 -11.45
N LEU A 36 9.13 3.91 -12.75
CA LEU A 36 7.89 3.59 -13.46
C LEU A 36 7.23 2.33 -12.90
N SER A 37 8.00 1.30 -12.55
CA SER A 37 7.45 0.07 -11.96
C SER A 37 6.86 0.27 -10.56
N GLU A 38 7.38 1.25 -9.80
CA GLU A 38 6.89 1.60 -8.47
C GLU A 38 5.66 2.52 -8.52
N THR A 39 5.64 3.47 -9.46
CA THR A 39 4.59 4.49 -9.55
C THR A 39 3.44 4.15 -10.48
N VAL A 40 3.66 3.36 -11.53
CA VAL A 40 2.61 3.00 -12.49
C VAL A 40 2.01 1.66 -12.09
N PRO A 41 0.84 1.64 -11.42
CA PRO A 41 0.21 0.39 -11.03
C PRO A 41 -0.29 -0.34 -12.28
N THR A 42 0.21 -1.54 -12.50
CA THR A 42 -0.27 -2.40 -13.59
C THR A 42 -1.73 -2.80 -13.33
N GLU A 43 -2.51 -3.07 -14.38
CA GLU A 43 -3.90 -3.54 -14.24
C GLU A 43 -4.02 -4.75 -13.30
N ASP A 44 -3.04 -5.66 -13.33
CA ASP A 44 -2.98 -6.81 -12.42
C ASP A 44 -2.76 -6.42 -10.97
N GLN A 45 -1.91 -5.43 -10.69
CA GLN A 45 -1.71 -4.91 -9.33
C GLN A 45 -2.97 -4.20 -8.82
N LEU A 46 -3.65 -3.43 -9.68
CA LEU A 46 -4.93 -2.83 -9.34
C LEU A 46 -6.01 -3.88 -9.07
N ARG A 47 -6.06 -4.94 -9.88
CA ARG A 47 -6.98 -6.07 -9.71
C ARG A 47 -6.73 -6.77 -8.38
N ARG A 48 -5.47 -7.06 -8.03
CA ARG A 48 -5.08 -7.64 -6.74
C ARG A 48 -5.46 -6.75 -5.57
N ARG A 49 -5.22 -5.43 -5.66
CA ARG A 49 -5.64 -4.47 -4.62
C ARG A 49 -7.16 -4.47 -4.42
N LYS A 50 -7.95 -4.49 -5.52
CA LYS A 50 -9.41 -4.58 -5.46
C LYS A 50 -9.87 -5.90 -4.81
N GLN A 51 -9.24 -7.02 -5.14
CA GLN A 51 -9.54 -8.33 -4.55
C GLN A 51 -9.24 -8.34 -3.05
N LEU A 52 -8.09 -7.83 -2.62
CA LEU A 52 -7.75 -7.70 -1.20
C LEU A 52 -8.77 -6.85 -0.44
N LEU A 53 -9.16 -5.70 -0.99
CA LEU A 53 -10.18 -4.85 -0.39
C LEU A 53 -11.55 -5.54 -0.32
N ALA A 54 -11.93 -6.30 -1.34
CA ALA A 54 -13.17 -7.08 -1.34
C ALA A 54 -13.14 -8.16 -0.24
N LEU A 55 -12.00 -8.86 -0.09
CA LEU A 55 -11.81 -9.87 0.95
C LEU A 55 -11.87 -9.26 2.36
N ALA A 56 -11.19 -8.13 2.58
CA ALA A 56 -11.23 -7.41 3.85
C ALA A 56 -12.65 -6.93 4.20
N ARG A 57 -13.42 -6.44 3.21
CA ARG A 57 -14.83 -6.08 3.40
C ARG A 57 -15.69 -7.29 3.77
N LYS A 58 -15.49 -8.42 3.10
CA LYS A 58 -16.21 -9.67 3.38
C LYS A 58 -15.95 -10.16 4.81
N LEU A 59 -14.69 -10.20 5.24
CA LEU A 59 -14.33 -10.57 6.61
C LEU A 59 -14.93 -9.63 7.64
N ARG A 60 -14.96 -8.31 7.35
CA ARG A 60 -15.59 -7.33 8.24
C ARG A 60 -17.11 -7.50 8.32
N SER A 61 -17.79 -7.87 7.23
CA SER A 61 -19.23 -8.14 7.26
C SER A 61 -19.59 -9.47 7.92
N GLU A 62 -18.68 -10.45 7.86
CA GLU A 62 -18.85 -11.77 8.49
C GLU A 62 -18.43 -11.77 9.97
N GLN A 63 -17.69 -10.76 10.43
CA GLN A 63 -17.48 -10.55 11.85
C GLN A 63 -18.84 -10.22 12.50
N PRO A 64 -19.37 -11.12 13.36
CA PRO A 64 -20.58 -10.81 14.09
C PRO A 64 -20.30 -9.56 14.93
N ALA A 65 -21.27 -8.63 14.95
CA ALA A 65 -21.26 -7.53 15.91
C ALA A 65 -20.88 -8.10 17.29
N PRO A 66 -19.98 -7.45 18.06
CA PRO A 66 -19.61 -7.95 19.38
C PRO A 66 -20.91 -8.22 20.11
N LYS A 67 -21.16 -9.50 20.42
CA LYS A 67 -22.44 -9.93 21.01
C LYS A 67 -22.70 -9.00 22.17
N ALA A 68 -23.84 -8.31 22.15
CA ALA A 68 -24.29 -7.45 23.24
C ALA A 68 -24.44 -8.20 24.58
N SER A 69 -24.14 -9.51 24.62
CA SER A 69 -24.10 -10.37 25.79
C SER A 69 -22.70 -10.58 26.40
N ALA A 70 -21.65 -9.95 25.88
CA ALA A 70 -20.38 -9.89 26.61
C ALA A 70 -20.57 -8.91 27.78
N ARG A 71 -20.95 -9.43 28.96
CA ARG A 71 -20.84 -8.70 30.23
C ARG A 71 -19.50 -7.97 30.20
N THR A 72 -19.55 -6.65 30.18
CA THR A 72 -18.33 -5.83 30.06
C THR A 72 -17.40 -6.21 31.21
N VAL A 73 -16.09 -6.29 30.95
CA VAL A 73 -15.07 -6.63 31.96
C VAL A 73 -15.24 -5.79 33.25
N VAL A 74 -15.67 -4.54 33.10
CA VAL A 74 -16.02 -3.63 34.20
C VAL A 74 -17.17 -4.14 35.07
N HIS A 75 -18.18 -4.78 34.50
CA HIS A 75 -19.31 -5.36 35.24
C HIS A 75 -18.89 -6.58 36.06
N MET A 76 -17.98 -7.40 35.53
CA MET A 76 -17.41 -8.54 36.27
C MET A 76 -16.52 -8.07 37.42
N LEU A 77 -15.76 -6.99 37.22
CA LEU A 77 -14.90 -6.40 38.26
C LEU A 77 -15.68 -5.74 39.40
N ARG A 78 -16.91 -5.25 39.12
CA ARG A 78 -17.80 -4.68 40.14
C ARG A 78 -18.43 -5.77 41.00
N GLU A 79 -18.95 -6.83 40.39
CA GLU A 79 -19.52 -7.97 41.12
C GLU A 79 -18.52 -8.65 42.06
N ASP A 80 -17.24 -8.69 41.68
CA ASP A 80 -16.17 -9.29 42.50
C ASP A 80 -15.79 -8.42 43.72
N ARG A 81 -16.05 -7.11 43.67
CA ARG A 81 -15.80 -6.18 44.79
C ARG A 81 -16.95 -6.11 45.79
N GLU A 82 -18.12 -6.60 45.42
CA GLU A 82 -19.32 -6.62 46.26
C GLU A 82 -19.49 -7.94 47.03
N ARG A 83 -18.50 -8.85 46.95
CA ARG A 83 -18.37 -10.07 47.77
C ARG A 83 -17.33 -9.89 48.87
#